data_AF-A0A2V7N4C7-F1
#
_entry.id   AF-A0A2V7N4C7-F1
#
_cell.length_a   1.000
_cell.length_b   1.000
_cell.length_c   1.000
_cell.angle_alpha   90.00
_cell.angle_beta   90.00
_cell.angle_gamma   90.00
#
_symmetry.space_group_name_H-M   'P 1'
#
loop_
_entity.id
_entity.type
_entity.pdbx_description
1 polymer ?
#
loop_
_entity_poly.entity_id
_entity_poly.type
_entity_poly.pdbx_seq_one_letter_code
_entity_poly.pdbx_strand_id
1 'polypeptide(L)' 'MPHVIVKLWPGKSEQQKRRLAEAIVKDVMNVLNYGEESVSVAIEEVSGPERILTVVETP' A
#
# COMPACT_ATOMS: atom_id res chain seq x y z
N MET A 1 -8.01 3.04 -12.72
CA MET A 1 -7.17 1.94 -12.24
C MET A 1 -6.27 2.47 -11.12
N PRO A 2 -6.70 2.39 -9.85
CA PRO A 2 -5.90 2.86 -8.71
C PRO A 2 -4.57 2.12 -8.60
N HIS A 3 -3.50 2.87 -8.31
CA HIS A 3 -2.18 2.33 -8.01
C HIS A 3 -1.72 2.89 -6.66
N VAL A 4 -1.40 2.00 -5.72
CA VAL A 4 -0.93 2.34 -4.37
C VAL A 4 0.50 1.85 -4.19
N ILE A 5 1.39 2.71 -3.70
CA ILE A 5 2.76 2.33 -3.32
C ILE A 5 2.88 2.47 -1.81
N VAL A 6 3.23 1.37 -1.15
CA VAL A 6 3.54 1.34 0.28
C VAL A 6 5.04 1.34 0.45
N LYS A 7 5.60 2.46 0.92
CA LYS A 7 6.99 2.53 1.34
C LYS A 7 7.10 2.18 2.82
N LEU A 8 7.99 1.25 3.18
CA LEU A 8 8.20 0.82 4.56
C LEU A 8 9.67 0.54 4.85
N TRP A 9 10.06 0.62 6.12
CA TRP A 9 11.40 0.21 6.55
C TRP A 9 11.57 -1.31 6.50
N PRO A 10 12.77 -1.82 6.16
CA PRO A 10 13.03 -3.25 6.06
C PRO A 10 12.76 -3.98 7.39
N GLY A 11 12.57 -5.30 7.29
CA GLY A 11 12.41 -6.18 8.45
C GLY A 11 10.97 -6.63 8.73
N LYS A 12 10.06 -6.51 7.74
CA LYS A 12 8.75 -7.18 7.78
C LYS A 12 8.83 -8.51 7.02
N SER A 13 8.11 -9.51 7.49
CA SER A 13 8.07 -10.80 6.78
C SER A 13 7.26 -10.70 5.48
N GLU A 14 7.54 -11.57 4.51
CA GLU A 14 6.75 -11.65 3.28
C GLU A 14 5.26 -11.89 3.55
N GLN A 15 4.93 -12.66 4.60
CA GLN A 15 3.54 -12.88 5.00
C GLN A 15 2.87 -11.59 5.49
N GLN A 16 3.57 -10.76 6.26
CA GLN A 16 3.05 -9.46 6.70
C GLN A 16 2.83 -8.53 5.51
N LYS A 17 3.79 -8.47 4.58
CA LYS A 17 3.69 -7.66 3.36
C LYS A 17 2.51 -8.10 2.49
N ARG A 18 2.35 -9.41 2.27
CA ARG A 18 1.22 -9.96 1.51
C ARG A 18 -0.13 -9.65 2.15
N ARG A 19 -0.27 -9.86 3.46
CA ARG A 19 -1.52 -9.56 4.18
C ARG A 19 -1.88 -8.08 4.09
N LEU A 20 -0.89 -7.19 4.16
CA LEU A 20 -1.09 -5.76 4.02
C LEU A 20 -1.57 -5.40 2.60
N ALA A 21 -0.95 -5.95 1.56
CA ALA A 21 -1.36 -5.72 0.18
C ALA A 21 -2.81 -6.16 -0.07
N GLU A 22 -3.19 -7.35 0.41
CA GLU A 22 -4.56 -7.88 0.28
C GLU A 22 -5.60 -6.97 0.98
N ALA A 23 -5.27 -6.45 2.17
CA ALA A 23 -6.14 -5.53 2.89
C ALA A 23 -6.31 -4.19 2.14
N ILE A 24 -5.23 -3.62 1.61
CA ILE A 24 -5.28 -2.36 0.84
C ILE A 24 -6.10 -2.54 -0.43
N VAL A 25 -5.89 -3.63 -1.19
CA VAL A 25 -6.67 -3.90 -2.40
C VAL A 25 -8.16 -3.94 -2.06
N LYS A 26 -8.53 -4.69 -1.01
CA LYS A 26 -9.92 -4.80 -0.55
C LYS A 26 -10.52 -3.44 -0.19
N ASP A 27 -9.81 -2.62 0.56
CA ASP A 27 -10.32 -1.32 0.99
C ASP A 27 -10.43 -0.34 -0.17
N VAL A 28 -9.45 -0.32 -1.09
CA VAL A 28 -9.52 0.51 -2.31
C VAL A 28 -10.72 0.13 -3.17
N MET A 29 -10.97 -1.18 -3.36
CA MET A 29 -12.16 -1.65 -4.08
C MET A 29 -13.45 -1.19 -3.41
N ASN A 30 -13.56 -1.35 -2.09
CA ASN A 30 -14.77 -1.00 -1.34
C ASN A 30 -15.04 0.52 -1.32
N VAL A 31 -14.00 1.33 -1.11
CA VAL A 31 -14.13 2.79 -0.96
C VAL A 31 -14.36 3.47 -2.31
N LEU A 32 -13.68 3.01 -3.35
CA LEU A 32 -13.77 3.62 -4.69
C LEU A 32 -14.73 2.88 -5.63
N ASN A 33 -15.37 1.80 -5.17
CA ASN A 33 -16.33 0.99 -5.91
C ASN A 33 -15.76 0.44 -7.24
N TYR A 34 -14.51 -0.04 -7.21
CA TYR A 34 -13.82 -0.69 -8.34
C TYR A 34 -13.82 -2.22 -8.22
N GLY A 35 -13.79 -2.93 -9.35
CA GLY A 35 -13.58 -4.39 -9.41
C GLY A 35 -12.11 -4.81 -9.23
N GLU A 36 -11.88 -6.09 -8.92
CA GLU A 36 -10.56 -6.67 -8.59
C GLU A 36 -9.50 -6.41 -9.67
N GLU A 37 -9.87 -6.48 -10.96
CA GLU A 37 -8.91 -6.27 -12.06
C GLU A 37 -8.37 -4.83 -12.17
N SER A 38 -8.87 -3.89 -11.37
CA SER A 38 -8.57 -2.46 -11.51
C SER A 38 -7.61 -1.90 -10.46
N VAL A 39 -7.15 -2.67 -9.47
CA VAL A 39 -6.33 -2.16 -8.36
C VAL A 39 -4.95 -2.84 -8.37
N SER A 40 -3.90 -2.04 -8.21
CA SER A 40 -2.53 -2.54 -8.07
C SER A 40 -1.85 -1.94 -6.83
N VAL A 41 -1.07 -2.76 -6.13
CA VAL A 41 -0.32 -2.36 -4.93
C VAL A 41 1.13 -2.81 -5.06
N ALA A 42 2.06 -1.89 -4.85
CA ALA A 42 3.49 -2.15 -4.74
C ALA A 42 3.96 -1.95 -3.30
N ILE A 43 4.85 -2.81 -2.82
CA ILE A 43 5.51 -2.67 -1.52
C ILE A 43 7.00 -2.47 -1.74
N GLU A 44 7.51 -1.34 -1.26
CA GLU A 44 8.91 -0.93 -1.41
C GLU A 44 9.57 -0.82 -0.04
N GLU A 45 10.64 -1.59 0.16
CA GLU A 45 11.49 -1.43 1.34
C GLU A 45 12.53 -0.34 1.08
N VAL A 46 12.46 0.77 1.82
CA VAL A 46 13.40 1.89 1.71
C VAL A 46 14.37 1.87 2.89
N SER A 47 15.66 2.11 2.64
CA SER A 47 16.72 2.09 3.66
C SER A 47 17.50 3.40 3.62
N GLY A 48 17.38 4.25 4.63
CA GLY A 48 18.07 5.55 4.67
C GLY A 48 17.14 6.71 5.08
N PRO A 49 17.59 7.97 5.14
CA PRO A 49 16.76 9.10 5.54
C PRO A 49 15.70 9.50 4.50
N GLU A 50 15.38 8.61 3.56
CA GLU A 50 14.34 8.82 2.54
C GLU A 50 13.02 9.04 3.27
N ARG A 51 12.62 10.30 3.40
CA ARG A 51 11.37 10.70 4.07
C ARG A 51 10.23 9.95 3.39
N ILE A 52 9.55 9.11 4.16
CA ILE A 52 8.20 8.67 3.83
C ILE A 52 7.34 9.93 3.95
N LEU A 53 7.22 10.69 2.86
CA LEU A 53 6.39 11.89 2.82
C LEU A 53 4.95 11.48 3.11
N THR A 54 4.39 12.04 4.18
CA THR A 54 2.97 11.91 4.50
C THR A 54 2.14 12.61 3.43
N VAL A 55 1.31 11.85 2.74
CA VAL A 55 0.20 12.31 1.89
C VAL A 55 -0.91 11.31 2.20
N VAL A 56 -2.00 11.61 2.89
CA VAL A 56 -2.87 12.79 3.00
C VAL A 56 -3.23 12.95 4.49
N GLU A 57 -3.15 14.16 5.05
CA GLU A 57 -3.78 14.44 6.35
C GLU A 57 -5.30 14.40 6.15
N THR A 58 -5.95 13.31 6.58
CA THR A 58 -7.38 13.33 6.88
C THR A 58 -7.56 13.78 8.32
N PRO A 59 -8.53 14.67 8.62
CA PRO A 59 -8.84 15.09 10.00
C PRO A 59 -9.26 13.93 10.90
#